data_AF-A0A6J1QH91-F1
#
_entry.id   AF-A0A6J1QH91-F1
#
_cell.length_a   1.000
_cell.length_b   1.000
_cell.length_c   1.000
_cell.angle_alpha   90.00
_cell.angle_beta   90.00
_cell.angle_gamma   90.00
#
_symmetry.space_group_name_H-M   'P 1'
#
loop_
_entity.id
_entity.type
_entity.pdbx_description
1 polymer ?
#
loop_
_entity_poly.entity_id
_entity_poly.type
_entity_poly.pdbx_seq_one_letter_code
_entity_poly.pdbx_strand_id
1 'polypeptide(L)'
;MRVGCWMKIPLSIRVKRAVVNVPSENDTCFARAVVAALYPAKRNAERLGSYPDYATVLNLDGIDFPIDLKKIGKFERQNDVSINVFATREEIEKKAKFGRGADHNAIVPLRLTDDKRDRHVNLLYLPDTLRGVNRGHFAWIKNLSRLVNSQLTAKRCAKHVCDRCLHYFYTRDKLAAHSVDCGRINDCAVVLPNERDKWLSFDNYDRKERLPFVVYADLECLLERRERENVEGGSRTERYAYQRHIPFSVGYYLCCTYDDTASAYRYRRGEDCVSWFVNELRVLARHVKNKFSTNVAMVELTEDEKSEFLLATHCHVCEKPFRPENNRVRDHCHLTGRYRGPAHSRCNLNYRNVYVIPVFFHNLSGYDAHFVVEKIANDFEGGVDLLPLTKESYISFSKTVKETQTDGKRDLYVKLRFVDLYKFLAASIETLASYLNRDKLRITRSEYADLSAEDFDLLTRKGVFPYEYVDGADKLRDTELPPREAFYSSLTDETASESDYEHATR
;
A
#
# COMPACT_ATOMS: atom_id res chain seq x y z
N MET A 1 30.65 -14.16 -33.27
CA MET A 1 29.50 -14.67 -32.50
C MET A 1 29.99 -14.98 -31.08
N ARG A 2 29.58 -14.26 -30.04
CA ARG A 2 29.99 -14.58 -28.65
C ARG A 2 29.05 -15.65 -28.09
N VAL A 3 29.54 -16.88 -27.95
CA VAL A 3 28.79 -18.02 -27.40
C VAL A 3 29.03 -18.09 -25.88
N GLY A 4 28.25 -17.34 -25.09
CA GLY A 4 28.33 -17.37 -23.62
C GLY A 4 28.02 -16.03 -22.92
N CYS A 5 27.89 -16.08 -21.59
CA CYS A 5 27.56 -14.96 -20.70
C CYS A 5 28.73 -14.01 -20.37
N TRP A 6 29.93 -14.20 -20.96
CA TRP A 6 31.09 -13.42 -20.53
C TRP A 6 30.94 -11.91 -20.84
N MET A 7 31.05 -11.12 -19.77
CA MET A 7 30.97 -9.66 -19.82
C MET A 7 32.21 -9.03 -19.20
N LYS A 8 32.56 -7.84 -19.71
CA LYS A 8 33.60 -7.01 -19.10
C LYS A 8 33.01 -6.30 -17.89
N ILE A 9 33.58 -6.55 -16.72
CA ILE A 9 33.19 -5.87 -15.47
C ILE A 9 33.32 -4.33 -15.64
N PRO A 10 32.34 -3.53 -15.17
CA PRO A 10 32.41 -2.07 -15.19
C PRO A 10 33.70 -1.52 -14.60
N LEU A 11 34.17 -0.38 -15.15
CA LEU A 11 35.44 0.22 -14.75
C LEU A 11 35.46 0.55 -13.24
N SER A 12 34.36 1.06 -12.71
CA SER A 12 34.16 1.42 -11.30
C SER A 12 34.42 0.26 -10.32
N ILE A 13 34.12 -0.98 -10.74
CA ILE A 13 34.36 -2.19 -9.95
C ILE A 13 35.76 -2.73 -10.22
N ARG A 14 36.19 -2.72 -11.49
CA ARG A 14 37.49 -3.27 -11.91
C ARG A 14 38.68 -2.56 -11.25
N VAL A 15 38.62 -1.23 -11.11
CA VAL A 15 39.68 -0.44 -10.45
C VAL A 15 39.88 -0.83 -8.98
N LYS A 16 38.84 -1.34 -8.32
CA LYS A 16 38.92 -1.80 -6.93
C LYS A 16 39.73 -3.08 -6.78
N ARG A 17 40.03 -3.82 -7.86
CA ARG A 17 40.78 -5.10 -7.83
C ARG A 17 40.25 -6.06 -6.76
N ALA A 18 38.93 -6.10 -6.60
CA ALA A 18 38.21 -6.85 -5.56
C ALA A 18 37.43 -8.06 -6.11
N VAL A 19 37.33 -8.15 -7.44
CA VAL A 19 36.59 -9.19 -8.18
C VAL A 19 37.53 -9.88 -9.15
N VAL A 20 37.31 -11.18 -9.39
CA VAL A 20 38.01 -12.00 -10.38
C VAL A 20 37.00 -12.43 -11.45
N ASN A 21 37.32 -12.20 -12.71
CA ASN A 21 36.43 -12.40 -13.85
C ASN A 21 36.94 -13.46 -14.83
N VAL A 22 36.75 -14.73 -14.48
CA VAL A 22 37.16 -15.84 -15.34
C VAL A 22 36.30 -15.89 -16.61
N PRO A 23 36.91 -15.95 -17.82
CA PRO A 23 36.20 -16.19 -19.07
C PRO A 23 35.31 -17.42 -19.00
N SER A 24 34.11 -17.32 -19.56
CA SER A 24 33.16 -18.43 -19.64
C SER A 24 32.52 -18.48 -21.02
N GLU A 25 32.25 -19.69 -21.46
CA GLU A 25 31.53 -20.02 -22.68
C GLU A 25 30.24 -20.75 -22.27
N ASN A 26 29.22 -20.79 -23.14
CA ASN A 26 27.99 -21.57 -22.92
C ASN A 26 27.26 -21.29 -21.58
N ASP A 27 27.24 -20.03 -21.14
CA ASP A 27 26.53 -19.58 -19.93
C ASP A 27 26.99 -20.19 -18.60
N THR A 28 28.22 -20.72 -18.53
CA THR A 28 28.77 -21.39 -17.32
C THR A 28 29.49 -20.44 -16.34
N CYS A 29 29.23 -19.13 -16.42
CA CYS A 29 29.89 -18.13 -15.56
C CYS A 29 29.69 -18.41 -14.06
N PHE A 30 28.52 -18.92 -13.65
CA PHE A 30 28.27 -19.29 -12.26
C PHE A 30 29.25 -20.35 -11.75
N ALA A 31 29.34 -21.50 -12.43
CA ALA A 31 30.22 -22.59 -12.02
C ALA A 31 31.70 -22.16 -12.02
N ARG A 32 32.13 -21.42 -13.06
CA ARG A 32 33.50 -20.90 -13.14
C ARG A 32 33.81 -19.91 -12.00
N ALA A 33 32.87 -19.05 -11.63
CA ALA A 33 33.05 -18.14 -10.50
C ALA A 33 33.13 -18.88 -9.15
N VAL A 34 32.32 -19.92 -8.96
CA VAL A 34 32.39 -20.77 -7.76
C VAL A 34 33.72 -21.52 -7.69
N VAL A 35 34.17 -22.14 -8.79
CA VAL A 35 35.48 -22.79 -8.84
C VAL A 35 36.61 -21.81 -8.54
N ALA A 36 36.56 -20.59 -9.08
CA ALA A 36 37.57 -19.58 -8.80
C ALA A 36 37.66 -19.23 -7.31
N ALA A 37 36.52 -19.26 -6.60
CA ALA A 37 36.47 -19.03 -5.16
C ALA A 37 37.00 -20.22 -4.34
N LEU A 38 36.67 -21.44 -4.75
CA LEU A 38 37.06 -22.67 -4.04
C LEU A 38 38.51 -23.07 -4.30
N TYR A 39 39.06 -22.75 -5.48
CA TYR A 39 40.42 -23.07 -5.91
C TYR A 39 41.16 -21.81 -6.37
N PRO A 40 41.45 -20.86 -5.46
CA PRO A 40 41.94 -19.54 -5.82
C PRO A 40 43.36 -19.57 -6.40
N ALA A 41 43.52 -19.10 -7.65
CA ALA A 41 44.81 -19.01 -8.31
C ALA A 41 45.68 -17.86 -7.79
N LYS A 42 46.96 -18.13 -7.49
CA LYS A 42 47.92 -17.12 -7.00
C LYS A 42 48.38 -16.15 -8.09
N ARG A 43 48.49 -16.60 -9.34
CA ARG A 43 48.93 -15.83 -10.51
C ARG A 43 47.94 -16.05 -11.65
N ASN A 44 47.78 -15.04 -12.51
CA ASN A 44 46.91 -15.11 -13.69
C ASN A 44 45.49 -15.60 -13.39
N ALA A 45 44.89 -15.10 -12.30
CA ALA A 45 43.56 -15.51 -11.82
C ALA A 45 42.41 -15.27 -12.81
N GLU A 46 42.65 -14.50 -13.88
CA GLU A 46 41.69 -14.26 -14.96
C GLU A 46 41.78 -15.29 -16.10
N ARG A 47 42.74 -16.23 -16.06
CA ARG A 47 42.92 -17.26 -17.11
C ARG A 47 42.17 -18.53 -16.77
N LEU A 48 41.52 -19.13 -17.77
CA LEU A 48 40.77 -20.38 -17.63
C LEU A 48 41.65 -21.53 -17.13
N GLY A 49 42.84 -21.71 -17.70
CA GLY A 49 43.78 -22.78 -17.34
C GLY A 49 44.41 -22.67 -15.95
N SER A 50 44.08 -21.63 -15.18
CA SER A 50 44.51 -21.49 -13.79
C SER A 50 43.65 -22.30 -12.81
N TYR A 51 42.56 -22.91 -13.29
CA TYR A 51 41.56 -23.57 -12.45
C TYR A 51 41.25 -24.99 -12.97
N PRO A 52 40.87 -25.93 -12.09
CA PRO A 52 40.35 -27.22 -12.52
C PRO A 52 39.05 -27.04 -13.30
N ASP A 53 38.69 -28.05 -14.09
CA ASP A 53 37.43 -27.99 -14.81
C ASP A 53 36.24 -28.08 -13.84
N TYR A 54 35.19 -27.28 -14.06
CA TYR A 54 34.10 -27.21 -13.08
C TYR A 54 33.33 -28.53 -13.00
N ALA A 55 33.25 -29.28 -14.10
CA ALA A 55 32.52 -30.53 -14.18
C ALA A 55 33.19 -31.66 -13.37
N THR A 56 34.48 -31.53 -13.05
CA THR A 56 35.20 -32.55 -12.26
C THR A 56 35.17 -32.28 -10.76
N VAL A 57 34.90 -31.04 -10.35
CA VAL A 57 34.97 -30.62 -8.94
C VAL A 57 33.63 -30.18 -8.34
N LEU A 58 32.61 -29.96 -9.18
CA LEU A 58 31.26 -29.58 -8.75
C LEU A 58 30.24 -30.64 -9.17
N ASN A 59 29.34 -30.98 -8.26
CA ASN A 59 28.11 -31.70 -8.58
C ASN A 59 27.09 -30.72 -9.18
N LEU A 60 26.70 -30.97 -10.44
CA LEU A 60 25.77 -30.15 -11.22
C LEU A 60 24.50 -30.91 -11.61
N ASP A 61 24.18 -32.01 -10.91
CA ASP A 61 23.07 -32.89 -11.27
C ASP A 61 21.72 -32.16 -11.23
N GLY A 62 21.07 -32.08 -12.39
CA GLY A 62 19.82 -31.34 -12.59
C GLY A 62 19.95 -29.83 -12.37
N ILE A 63 21.11 -29.25 -12.69
CA ILE A 63 21.35 -27.81 -12.76
C ILE A 63 21.71 -27.46 -14.20
N ASP A 64 20.77 -26.79 -14.87
CA ASP A 64 20.97 -26.29 -16.23
C ASP A 64 21.55 -24.87 -16.20
N PHE A 65 22.38 -24.55 -17.20
CA PHE A 65 22.88 -23.19 -17.42
C PHE A 65 22.07 -22.46 -18.49
N PRO A 66 21.84 -21.14 -18.35
CA PRO A 66 22.17 -20.28 -17.21
C PRO A 66 21.36 -20.62 -15.95
N ILE A 67 21.99 -20.54 -14.78
CA ILE A 67 21.34 -20.88 -13.50
C ILE A 67 20.35 -19.80 -13.05
N ASP A 68 19.19 -20.22 -12.55
CA ASP A 68 18.26 -19.34 -11.82
C ASP A 68 18.73 -19.16 -10.36
N LEU A 69 18.65 -17.95 -9.81
CA LEU A 69 18.93 -17.67 -8.41
C LEU A 69 18.18 -18.61 -7.45
N LYS A 70 16.97 -19.05 -7.81
CA LYS A 70 16.18 -20.03 -7.03
C LYS A 70 16.83 -21.40 -6.96
N LYS A 71 17.57 -21.82 -8.00
CA LYS A 71 18.26 -23.12 -8.05
C LYS A 71 19.57 -23.13 -7.23
N ILE A 72 20.08 -21.99 -6.79
CA ILE A 72 21.34 -21.92 -6.01
C ILE A 72 21.22 -22.68 -4.68
N GLY A 73 20.06 -22.68 -4.02
CA GLY A 73 19.88 -23.45 -2.78
C GLY A 73 20.04 -24.96 -2.98
N LYS A 74 19.67 -25.48 -4.17
CA LYS A 74 19.94 -26.88 -4.54
C LYS A 74 21.44 -27.12 -4.70
N PHE A 75 22.13 -26.22 -5.39
CA PHE A 75 23.58 -26.29 -5.61
C PHE A 75 24.37 -26.29 -4.29
N GLU A 76 24.01 -25.42 -3.35
CA GLU A 76 24.63 -25.33 -2.01
C GLU A 76 24.55 -26.67 -1.27
N ARG A 77 23.39 -27.34 -1.31
CA ARG A 77 23.20 -28.65 -0.69
C ARG A 77 24.01 -29.76 -1.37
N GLN A 78 24.10 -29.75 -2.70
CA GLN A 78 24.81 -30.78 -3.47
C GLN A 78 26.34 -30.71 -3.32
N ASN A 79 26.90 -29.53 -3.09
CA ASN A 79 28.35 -29.28 -3.11
C ASN A 79 28.96 -28.99 -1.75
N ASP A 80 28.13 -28.96 -0.70
CA ASP A 80 28.48 -28.53 0.64
C ASP A 80 29.19 -27.16 0.69
N VAL A 81 28.52 -26.16 0.11
CA VAL A 81 28.99 -24.77 0.04
C VAL A 81 27.85 -23.81 0.35
N SER A 82 28.19 -22.59 0.75
CA SER A 82 27.21 -21.51 0.96
C SER A 82 27.56 -20.30 0.09
N ILE A 83 26.56 -19.66 -0.50
CA ILE A 83 26.74 -18.65 -1.55
C ILE A 83 25.91 -17.40 -1.27
N ASN A 84 26.59 -16.26 -1.16
CA ASN A 84 25.95 -14.96 -1.25
C ASN A 84 26.13 -14.38 -2.66
N VAL A 85 25.11 -13.71 -3.16
CA VAL A 85 25.12 -13.01 -4.45
C VAL A 85 24.85 -11.53 -4.20
N PHE A 86 25.71 -10.67 -4.72
CA PHE A 86 25.60 -9.21 -4.66
C PHE A 86 25.39 -8.63 -6.06
N ALA A 87 24.76 -7.46 -6.14
CA ALA A 87 24.54 -6.72 -7.38
C ALA A 87 24.69 -5.21 -7.16
N THR A 88 24.69 -4.42 -8.24
CA THR A 88 24.64 -2.95 -8.16
C THR A 88 23.21 -2.46 -7.91
N ARG A 89 23.08 -1.41 -7.10
CA ARG A 89 21.80 -0.85 -6.63
C ARG A 89 20.90 -0.33 -7.76
N GLU A 90 21.47 0.30 -8.77
CA GLU A 90 20.76 0.78 -9.98
C GLU A 90 19.76 -0.26 -10.53
N GLU A 91 20.12 -1.54 -10.44
CA GLU A 91 19.36 -2.63 -11.02
C GLU A 91 18.23 -3.14 -10.11
N ILE A 92 18.31 -2.91 -8.79
CA ILE A 92 17.22 -3.20 -7.85
C ILE A 92 16.14 -2.09 -7.91
N GLU A 93 16.57 -0.84 -8.05
CA GLU A 93 15.68 0.33 -8.05
C GLU A 93 14.74 0.39 -9.27
N LYS A 94 15.09 -0.26 -10.38
CA LYS A 94 14.17 -0.45 -11.52
C LYS A 94 12.91 -1.25 -11.16
N LYS A 95 12.92 -2.00 -10.05
CA LYS A 95 11.78 -2.81 -9.56
C LYS A 95 11.14 -2.28 -8.27
N ALA A 96 11.81 -1.41 -7.52
CA ALA A 96 11.32 -0.88 -6.25
C ALA A 96 11.64 0.60 -6.12
N LYS A 97 10.62 1.42 -5.80
CA LYS A 97 10.73 2.87 -5.55
C LYS A 97 11.48 3.14 -4.24
N PHE A 98 12.77 2.81 -4.16
CA PHE A 98 13.62 3.20 -3.03
C PHE A 98 13.98 4.69 -3.12
N GLY A 99 14.19 5.31 -1.95
CA GLY A 99 14.37 6.75 -1.77
C GLY A 99 15.41 7.37 -2.70
N ARG A 100 15.05 8.52 -3.29
CA ARG A 100 15.91 9.32 -4.16
C ARG A 100 17.09 9.84 -3.34
N GLY A 101 18.32 9.37 -3.62
CA GLY A 101 19.52 9.97 -3.01
C GLY A 101 20.74 9.06 -2.83
N ALA A 102 20.62 7.75 -3.05
CA ALA A 102 21.73 6.82 -2.88
C ALA A 102 22.58 6.64 -4.16
N ASP A 103 23.85 6.27 -3.98
CA ASP A 103 24.76 5.94 -5.09
C ASP A 103 24.23 4.73 -5.88
N HIS A 104 23.82 4.94 -7.13
CA HIS A 104 23.34 3.89 -8.03
C HIS A 104 24.39 2.78 -8.25
N ASN A 105 25.68 3.07 -8.04
CA ASN A 105 26.76 2.08 -8.13
C ASN A 105 27.03 1.34 -6.80
N ALA A 106 26.24 1.57 -5.75
CA ALA A 106 26.40 0.86 -4.48
C ALA A 106 26.18 -0.64 -4.66
N ILE A 107 27.00 -1.46 -4.00
CA ILE A 107 26.88 -2.91 -4.02
C ILE A 107 25.93 -3.34 -2.90
N VAL A 108 24.91 -4.10 -3.25
CA VAL A 108 23.83 -4.53 -2.35
C VAL A 108 23.64 -6.05 -2.44
N PRO A 109 23.21 -6.71 -1.35
CA PRO A 109 22.91 -8.14 -1.39
C PRO A 109 21.69 -8.39 -2.29
N LEU A 110 21.81 -9.36 -3.20
CA LEU A 110 20.72 -9.83 -4.07
C LEU A 110 20.15 -11.16 -3.58
N ARG A 111 21.02 -12.04 -3.07
CA ARG A 111 20.67 -13.30 -2.40
C ARG A 111 21.66 -13.54 -1.29
N LEU A 112 21.15 -13.87 -0.10
CA LEU A 112 21.96 -14.29 1.02
C LEU A 112 21.67 -15.77 1.29
N THR A 113 22.69 -16.48 1.76
CA THR A 113 22.54 -17.86 2.23
C THR A 113 21.94 -17.85 3.65
N ASP A 114 21.06 -18.80 3.93
CA ASP A 114 20.45 -18.95 5.26
C ASP A 114 21.47 -19.55 6.23
N ASP A 115 22.18 -20.60 5.79
CA ASP A 115 23.17 -21.33 6.56
C ASP A 115 24.58 -21.10 6.02
N LYS A 116 25.34 -20.23 6.68
CA LYS A 116 26.74 -19.98 6.33
C LYS A 116 27.60 -21.19 6.73
N ARG A 117 28.16 -21.86 5.71
CA ARG A 117 29.06 -23.02 5.86
C ARG A 117 30.52 -22.59 5.83
N ASP A 118 31.42 -23.47 6.26
CA ASP A 118 32.88 -23.23 6.24
C ASP A 118 33.38 -22.85 4.84
N ARG A 119 32.85 -23.51 3.81
CA ARG A 119 33.10 -23.18 2.41
C ARG A 119 32.09 -22.13 1.93
N HIS A 120 32.41 -20.86 2.15
CA HIS A 120 31.56 -19.73 1.78
C HIS A 120 32.08 -18.94 0.57
N VAL A 121 31.18 -18.61 -0.36
CA VAL A 121 31.49 -17.90 -1.61
C VAL A 121 30.64 -16.64 -1.75
N ASN A 122 31.28 -15.51 -2.02
CA ASN A 122 30.62 -14.26 -2.37
C ASN A 122 30.73 -14.02 -3.89
N LEU A 123 29.59 -13.93 -4.59
CA LEU A 123 29.51 -13.71 -6.03
C LEU A 123 28.97 -12.31 -6.35
N LEU A 124 29.45 -11.73 -7.44
CA LEU A 124 28.90 -10.52 -8.05
C LEU A 124 28.09 -10.92 -9.29
N TYR A 125 26.83 -10.50 -9.34
CA TYR A 125 25.95 -10.66 -10.49
C TYR A 125 25.89 -9.35 -11.30
N LEU A 126 26.12 -9.45 -12.60
CA LEU A 126 26.07 -8.33 -13.55
C LEU A 126 25.05 -8.67 -14.65
N PRO A 127 23.88 -8.01 -14.71
CA PRO A 127 22.88 -8.31 -15.73
C PRO A 127 23.37 -7.92 -17.15
N ASP A 128 23.02 -8.73 -18.15
CA ASP A 128 23.26 -8.41 -19.56
C ASP A 128 22.05 -7.65 -20.13
N THR A 129 22.17 -6.32 -20.19
CA THR A 129 21.12 -5.43 -20.68
C THR A 129 20.92 -5.48 -22.20
N LEU A 130 21.85 -6.09 -22.95
CA LEU A 130 21.82 -6.12 -24.42
C LEU A 130 21.11 -7.36 -24.97
N ARG A 131 21.05 -8.45 -24.20
CA ARG A 131 20.52 -9.73 -24.68
C ARG A 131 19.05 -9.98 -24.40
N GLY A 132 18.40 -9.15 -23.58
CA GLY A 132 17.00 -9.32 -23.21
C GLY A 132 16.75 -10.55 -22.33
N VAL A 133 15.90 -10.39 -21.31
CA VAL A 133 15.43 -11.40 -20.34
C VAL A 133 16.54 -12.02 -19.47
N ASN A 134 16.63 -11.56 -18.21
CA ASN A 134 17.18 -12.24 -17.01
C ASN A 134 18.51 -13.03 -17.14
N ARG A 135 19.29 -12.82 -18.19
CA ARG A 135 20.64 -13.38 -18.33
C ARG A 135 21.64 -12.37 -17.78
N GLY A 136 22.58 -12.87 -17.01
CA GLY A 136 23.63 -12.07 -16.41
C GLY A 136 24.87 -12.89 -16.15
N HIS A 137 25.95 -12.18 -15.86
CA HIS A 137 27.28 -12.71 -15.67
C HIS A 137 27.61 -12.79 -14.18
N PHE A 138 28.15 -13.92 -13.74
CA PHE A 138 28.65 -14.11 -12.38
C PHE A 138 30.17 -13.97 -12.34
N ALA A 139 30.68 -13.24 -11.36
CA ALA A 139 32.10 -13.10 -11.08
C ALA A 139 32.39 -13.30 -9.59
N TRP A 140 33.60 -13.74 -9.24
CA TRP A 140 33.94 -14.02 -7.84
C TRP A 140 34.40 -12.76 -7.11
N ILE A 141 33.78 -12.44 -5.97
CA ILE A 141 34.22 -11.38 -5.07
C ILE A 141 35.30 -11.94 -4.13
N LYS A 142 36.57 -11.77 -4.50
CA LYS A 142 37.70 -12.18 -3.66
C LYS A 142 37.91 -11.32 -2.41
N ASN A 143 37.42 -10.08 -2.41
CA ASN A 143 37.57 -9.18 -1.26
C ASN A 143 36.38 -8.22 -1.15
N LEU A 144 35.37 -8.61 -0.36
CA LEU A 144 34.15 -7.83 -0.17
C LEU A 144 34.45 -6.47 0.46
N SER A 145 35.27 -6.40 1.51
CA SER A 145 35.65 -5.15 2.17
C SER A 145 36.20 -4.12 1.18
N ARG A 146 37.07 -4.53 0.25
CA ARG A 146 37.63 -3.66 -0.78
C ARG A 146 36.61 -3.24 -1.82
N LEU A 147 35.67 -4.13 -2.15
CA LEU A 147 34.61 -3.85 -3.11
C LEU A 147 33.66 -2.74 -2.59
N VAL A 148 33.29 -2.80 -1.31
CA VAL A 148 32.28 -1.90 -0.72
C VAL A 148 32.88 -0.71 0.03
N ASN A 149 34.18 -0.63 0.29
CA ASN A 149 34.76 0.42 1.16
C ASN A 149 34.33 1.84 0.77
N SER A 150 34.36 2.14 -0.54
CA SER A 150 33.98 3.46 -1.06
C SER A 150 32.54 3.86 -0.79
N GLN A 151 31.63 2.89 -0.61
CA GLN A 151 30.21 3.13 -0.32
C GLN A 151 29.96 3.30 1.19
N LEU A 152 30.92 2.91 2.04
CA LEU A 152 30.78 2.92 3.50
C LEU A 152 31.48 4.13 4.13
N THR A 153 32.53 4.66 3.52
CA THR A 153 33.26 5.82 4.05
C THR A 153 34.14 6.48 3.00
N ALA A 154 34.49 7.74 3.23
CA ALA A 154 35.57 8.43 2.52
C ALA A 154 36.98 7.98 2.98
N LYS A 155 37.14 7.37 4.17
CA LYS A 155 38.45 7.00 4.72
C LYS A 155 38.99 5.70 4.12
N ARG A 156 40.23 5.71 3.62
CA ARG A 156 40.89 4.55 2.99
C ARG A 156 41.55 3.59 4.00
N CYS A 157 40.91 3.29 5.12
CA CYS A 157 41.42 2.31 6.08
C CYS A 157 40.92 0.89 5.77
N ALA A 158 41.68 -0.12 6.20
CA ALA A 158 41.24 -1.51 6.17
C ALA A 158 40.06 -1.70 7.12
N LYS A 159 39.03 -2.41 6.65
CA LYS A 159 37.78 -2.62 7.38
C LYS A 159 37.33 -4.06 7.28
N HIS A 160 36.62 -4.51 8.30
CA HIS A 160 35.96 -5.80 8.34
C HIS A 160 34.48 -5.59 8.09
N VAL A 161 33.96 -6.17 7.00
CA VAL A 161 32.56 -5.98 6.59
C VAL A 161 31.79 -7.28 6.82
N CYS A 162 30.61 -7.17 7.42
CA CYS A 162 29.66 -8.27 7.48
C CYS A 162 29.06 -8.51 6.10
N ASP A 163 29.12 -9.73 5.60
CA ASP A 163 28.58 -10.10 4.28
C ASP A 163 27.06 -10.23 4.24
N ARG A 164 26.38 -10.14 5.38
CA ARG A 164 24.90 -10.13 5.48
C ARG A 164 24.35 -8.69 5.46
N CYS A 165 24.66 -7.90 6.48
CA CYS A 165 24.13 -6.53 6.62
C CYS A 165 24.98 -5.43 5.97
N LEU A 166 26.19 -5.75 5.47
CA LEU A 166 27.18 -4.80 4.95
C LEU A 166 27.67 -3.73 5.93
N HIS A 167 27.40 -3.89 7.23
CA HIS A 167 27.98 -3.03 8.27
C HIS A 167 29.48 -3.28 8.42
N TYR A 168 30.25 -2.24 8.76
CA TYR A 168 31.69 -2.34 8.93
C TYR A 168 32.14 -2.22 10.38
N PHE A 169 33.24 -2.90 10.67
CA PHE A 169 33.90 -2.93 11.96
C PHE A 169 35.40 -2.66 11.75
N TYR A 170 36.02 -2.06 12.77
CA TYR A 170 37.45 -1.78 12.76
C TYR A 170 38.31 -2.98 13.17
N THR A 171 37.72 -4.00 13.81
CA THR A 171 38.42 -5.22 14.25
C THR A 171 37.66 -6.47 13.83
N ARG A 172 38.37 -7.60 13.68
CA ARG A 172 37.76 -8.90 13.36
C ARG A 172 36.87 -9.40 14.49
N ASP A 173 37.26 -9.20 15.75
CA ASP A 173 36.50 -9.69 16.90
C ASP A 173 35.12 -9.05 17.01
N LYS A 174 35.02 -7.75 16.70
CA LYS A 174 33.73 -7.05 16.66
C LYS A 174 32.83 -7.57 15.53
N LEU A 175 33.42 -7.89 14.37
CA LEU A 175 32.67 -8.53 13.29
C LEU A 175 32.21 -9.93 13.70
N ALA A 176 33.07 -10.71 14.36
CA ALA A 176 32.72 -12.06 14.81
C ALA A 176 31.56 -12.04 15.81
N ALA A 177 31.62 -11.16 16.81
CA ALA A 177 30.52 -10.94 17.76
C ALA A 177 29.21 -10.54 17.06
N HIS A 178 29.28 -9.57 16.14
CA HIS A 178 28.11 -9.13 15.36
C HIS A 178 27.52 -10.23 14.47
N SER A 179 28.35 -11.11 13.90
CA SER A 179 27.90 -12.11 12.93
C SER A 179 26.94 -13.14 13.54
N VAL A 180 27.06 -13.41 14.85
CA VAL A 180 26.17 -14.32 15.59
C VAL A 180 24.74 -13.75 15.64
N ASP A 181 24.60 -12.49 16.03
CA ASP A 181 23.29 -11.84 16.14
C ASP A 181 22.72 -11.48 14.76
N CYS A 182 23.58 -11.04 13.85
CA CYS A 182 23.19 -10.65 12.51
C CYS A 182 22.59 -11.82 11.72
N GLY A 183 23.15 -13.02 11.86
CA GLY A 183 22.61 -14.24 11.25
C GLY A 183 21.23 -14.64 11.75
N ARG A 184 20.84 -14.23 12.97
CA ARG A 184 19.54 -14.55 13.58
C ARG A 184 18.46 -13.52 13.28
N ILE A 185 18.84 -12.25 13.15
CA ILE A 185 17.90 -11.11 13.17
C ILE A 185 17.76 -10.44 11.79
N ASN A 186 18.84 -10.38 11.00
CA ASN A 186 18.87 -9.54 9.81
C ASN A 186 18.84 -10.36 8.52
N ASP A 187 17.72 -10.34 7.81
CA ASP A 187 17.63 -10.93 6.47
C ASP A 187 17.99 -9.94 5.34
N CYS A 188 18.28 -8.69 5.69
CA CYS A 188 18.56 -7.63 4.73
C CYS A 188 19.66 -6.67 5.22
N ALA A 189 20.23 -5.92 4.28
CA ALA A 189 21.11 -4.80 4.59
C ALA A 189 20.30 -3.59 5.03
N VAL A 190 20.57 -3.08 6.24
CA VAL A 190 19.92 -1.88 6.76
C VAL A 190 20.59 -0.64 6.16
N VAL A 191 19.83 0.15 5.41
CA VAL A 191 20.29 1.44 4.87
C VAL A 191 19.67 2.55 5.72
N LEU A 192 20.51 3.25 6.47
CA LEU A 192 20.09 4.45 7.20
C LEU A 192 20.12 5.66 6.26
N PRO A 193 19.22 6.64 6.45
CA PRO A 193 19.32 7.93 5.79
C PRO A 193 20.67 8.59 6.08
N ASN A 194 21.28 9.16 5.05
CA ASN A 194 22.43 10.04 5.14
C ASN A 194 22.01 11.51 5.31
N GLU A 195 22.97 12.42 5.39
CA GLU A 195 22.72 13.86 5.58
C GLU A 195 21.79 14.49 4.51
N ARG A 196 21.70 13.91 3.31
CA ARG A 196 20.88 14.42 2.21
C ARG A 196 19.42 13.95 2.26
N ASP A 197 19.14 12.80 2.86
CA ASP A 197 17.82 12.16 2.95
C ASP A 197 17.34 11.96 4.39
N LYS A 198 18.02 12.59 5.36
CA LYS A 198 17.63 12.60 6.78
C LYS A 198 16.26 13.23 7.06
N TRP A 199 15.73 14.02 6.13
CA TRP A 199 14.44 14.68 6.26
C TRP A 199 13.38 14.00 5.39
N LEU A 200 12.26 13.64 6.01
CA LEU A 200 11.06 13.22 5.28
C LEU A 200 10.35 14.45 4.73
N SER A 201 10.07 14.45 3.43
CA SER A 201 9.26 15.47 2.77
C SER A 201 8.09 14.83 2.03
N PHE A 202 6.97 15.53 1.99
CA PHE A 202 5.83 15.13 1.17
C PHE A 202 6.09 15.49 -0.29
N ASP A 203 6.07 14.52 -1.20
CA ASP A 203 6.36 14.74 -2.63
C ASP A 203 5.10 14.84 -3.51
N ASN A 204 4.01 14.17 -3.12
CA ASN A 204 2.81 14.04 -3.95
C ASN A 204 1.79 15.13 -3.61
N TYR A 205 2.18 16.38 -3.80
CA TYR A 205 1.38 17.55 -3.42
C TYR A 205 -0.01 17.59 -4.05
N ASP A 206 -0.22 16.96 -5.21
CA ASP A 206 -1.53 16.71 -5.83
C ASP A 206 -2.52 16.03 -4.89
N ARG A 207 -2.04 15.19 -3.97
CA ARG A 207 -2.89 14.49 -2.98
C ARG A 207 -3.29 15.35 -1.79
N LYS A 208 -2.81 16.60 -1.71
CA LYS A 208 -3.32 17.58 -0.72
C LYS A 208 -4.67 18.15 -1.14
N GLU A 209 -5.06 18.01 -2.41
CA GLU A 209 -6.32 18.53 -2.88
C GLU A 209 -7.49 17.80 -2.19
N ARG A 210 -8.34 18.57 -1.51
CA ARG A 210 -9.52 18.04 -0.84
C ARG A 210 -10.52 17.54 -1.88
N LEU A 211 -11.00 16.31 -1.69
CA LEU A 211 -12.00 15.73 -2.57
C LEU A 211 -13.34 16.44 -2.36
N PRO A 212 -14.00 16.92 -3.42
CA PRO A 212 -15.19 17.77 -3.30
C PRO A 212 -16.43 17.03 -2.80
N PHE A 213 -16.56 15.75 -3.13
CA PHE A 213 -17.69 14.91 -2.76
C PHE A 213 -17.19 13.71 -1.97
N VAL A 214 -17.79 13.45 -0.82
CA VAL A 214 -17.46 12.32 0.07
C VAL A 214 -18.76 11.70 0.56
N VAL A 215 -18.86 10.37 0.55
CA VAL A 215 -20.02 9.64 1.07
C VAL A 215 -19.62 8.92 2.35
N TYR A 216 -20.44 9.04 3.40
CA TYR A 216 -20.37 8.21 4.60
C TYR A 216 -21.62 7.34 4.65
N ALA A 217 -21.48 6.04 4.81
CA ALA A 217 -22.60 5.11 4.74
C ALA A 217 -22.50 4.04 5.82
N ASP A 218 -23.66 3.47 6.15
CA ASP A 218 -23.83 2.41 7.13
C ASP A 218 -25.03 1.53 6.76
N LEU A 219 -24.98 0.24 7.13
CA LEU A 219 -26.02 -0.75 6.87
C LEU A 219 -26.51 -1.39 8.15
N GLU A 220 -27.81 -1.65 8.21
CA GLU A 220 -28.42 -2.47 9.25
C GLU A 220 -28.95 -3.77 8.66
N CYS A 221 -28.77 -4.87 9.40
CA CYS A 221 -29.11 -6.23 8.96
C CYS A 221 -30.06 -6.93 9.93
N LEU A 222 -30.97 -7.73 9.38
CA LEU A 222 -31.74 -8.73 10.10
C LEU A 222 -30.81 -9.90 10.43
N LEU A 223 -31.02 -10.53 11.59
CA LEU A 223 -30.28 -11.71 12.01
C LEU A 223 -31.14 -12.97 11.83
N GLU A 224 -31.36 -13.37 10.57
CA GLU A 224 -32.15 -14.56 10.24
C GLU A 224 -31.50 -15.80 10.88
N ARG A 225 -32.18 -16.39 11.86
CA ARG A 225 -31.72 -17.62 12.52
C ARG A 225 -31.82 -18.78 11.54
N ARG A 226 -30.75 -19.57 11.47
CA ARG A 226 -30.80 -20.86 10.78
C ARG A 226 -31.01 -21.96 11.81
N GLU A 227 -31.81 -22.95 11.46
CA GLU A 227 -31.92 -24.20 12.21
C GLU A 227 -30.86 -25.21 11.75
N ARG A 228 -30.27 -25.94 12.70
CA ARG A 228 -29.39 -27.05 12.35
C ARG A 228 -30.24 -28.14 11.72
N GLU A 229 -30.08 -28.39 10.43
CA GLU A 229 -30.53 -29.64 9.85
C GLU A 229 -29.74 -30.78 10.51
N ASN A 230 -30.42 -31.58 11.33
CA ASN A 230 -29.85 -32.79 11.89
C ASN A 230 -29.63 -33.80 10.76
N VAL A 231 -28.47 -33.77 10.12
CA VAL A 231 -28.07 -34.84 9.20
C VAL A 231 -27.75 -36.07 10.05
N GLU A 232 -28.66 -37.05 10.07
CA GLU A 232 -28.41 -38.36 10.68
C GLU A 232 -27.13 -38.96 10.07
N GLY A 233 -26.07 -39.07 10.88
CA GLY A 233 -24.78 -39.66 10.47
C GLY A 233 -23.63 -38.69 10.16
N GLY A 234 -23.84 -37.37 10.27
CA GLY A 234 -22.78 -36.37 10.08
C GLY A 234 -21.81 -36.24 11.27
N SER A 235 -20.53 -36.05 10.99
CA SER A 235 -19.49 -35.77 11.99
C SER A 235 -19.79 -34.47 12.76
N ARG A 236 -19.70 -34.48 14.10
CA ARG A 236 -19.92 -33.34 15.03
C ARG A 236 -19.00 -32.11 14.83
N THR A 237 -18.19 -32.07 13.77
CA THR A 237 -17.13 -31.07 13.54
C THR A 237 -17.40 -30.09 12.38
N GLU A 238 -18.57 -30.14 11.74
CA GLU A 238 -18.90 -29.16 10.70
C GLU A 238 -19.22 -27.79 11.32
N ARG A 239 -18.52 -26.75 10.86
CA ARG A 239 -18.80 -25.36 11.24
C ARG A 239 -20.18 -24.98 10.71
N TYR A 240 -21.10 -24.72 11.63
CA TYR A 240 -22.47 -24.37 11.33
C TYR A 240 -22.68 -22.85 11.37
N ALA A 241 -23.14 -22.26 10.27
CA ALA A 241 -23.54 -20.85 10.22
C ALA A 241 -24.94 -20.70 10.84
N TYR A 242 -24.98 -20.31 12.11
CA TYR A 242 -26.22 -20.26 12.90
C TYR A 242 -27.10 -19.04 12.60
N GLN A 243 -26.53 -18.00 11.99
CA GLN A 243 -27.24 -16.78 11.60
C GLN A 243 -26.84 -16.38 10.18
N ARG A 244 -27.81 -15.84 9.45
CA ARG A 244 -27.63 -15.19 8.16
C ARG A 244 -28.00 -13.72 8.30
N HIS A 245 -27.06 -12.86 7.96
CA HIS A 245 -27.24 -11.41 8.02
C HIS A 245 -27.87 -10.94 6.71
N ILE A 246 -29.02 -10.27 6.77
CA ILE A 246 -29.74 -9.79 5.60
C ILE A 246 -29.93 -8.27 5.73
N PRO A 247 -29.29 -7.44 4.88
CA PRO A 247 -29.48 -6.00 4.92
C PRO A 247 -30.95 -5.61 4.76
N PHE A 248 -31.47 -4.78 5.66
CA PHE A 248 -32.82 -4.22 5.57
C PHE A 248 -32.85 -2.70 5.54
N SER A 249 -31.75 -2.04 5.89
CA SER A 249 -31.67 -0.59 5.85
C SER A 249 -30.27 -0.15 5.46
N VAL A 250 -30.21 0.92 4.68
CA VAL A 250 -28.98 1.63 4.35
C VAL A 250 -29.20 3.11 4.59
N GLY A 251 -28.25 3.74 5.27
CA GLY A 251 -28.18 5.19 5.42
C GLY A 251 -26.88 5.71 4.81
N TYR A 252 -26.93 6.86 4.15
CA TYR A 252 -25.71 7.55 3.77
C TYR A 252 -25.85 9.07 3.85
N TYR A 253 -24.75 9.73 4.19
CA TYR A 253 -24.59 11.17 4.13
C TYR A 253 -23.63 11.53 3.00
N LEU A 254 -24.11 12.31 2.04
CA LEU A 254 -23.27 12.95 1.02
C LEU A 254 -22.77 14.28 1.59
N CYS A 255 -21.46 14.45 1.67
CA CYS A 255 -20.80 15.69 2.03
C CYS A 255 -20.19 16.34 0.77
N CYS A 256 -20.64 17.55 0.46
CA CYS A 256 -20.02 18.42 -0.55
C CYS A 256 -19.20 19.50 0.16
N THR A 257 -17.89 19.56 -0.10
CA THR A 257 -16.98 20.40 0.70
C THR A 257 -16.97 21.88 0.33
N TYR A 258 -17.67 22.27 -0.73
CA TYR A 258 -17.67 23.63 -1.26
C TYR A 258 -19.07 24.23 -1.44
N ASP A 259 -20.10 23.42 -1.25
CA ASP A 259 -21.51 23.81 -1.36
C ASP A 259 -22.34 22.95 -0.41
N ASP A 260 -22.62 23.49 0.78
CA ASP A 260 -23.35 22.77 1.82
C ASP A 260 -24.77 22.39 1.38
N THR A 261 -25.38 23.12 0.43
CA THR A 261 -26.72 22.81 -0.09
C THR A 261 -26.77 21.53 -0.92
N ALA A 262 -25.60 21.08 -1.42
CA ALA A 262 -25.46 19.81 -2.11
C ALA A 262 -25.20 18.64 -1.15
N SER A 263 -24.99 18.91 0.14
CA SER A 263 -24.89 17.87 1.16
C SER A 263 -26.29 17.42 1.58
N ALA A 264 -26.47 16.12 1.79
CA ALA A 264 -27.75 15.58 2.20
C ALA A 264 -27.61 14.19 2.84
N TYR A 265 -28.40 13.94 3.88
CA TYR A 265 -28.66 12.59 4.35
C TYR A 265 -29.77 11.91 3.55
N ARG A 266 -29.57 10.65 3.18
CA ARG A 266 -30.60 9.81 2.58
C ARG A 266 -30.55 8.41 3.18
N TYR A 267 -31.70 7.77 3.28
CA TYR A 267 -31.78 6.40 3.75
C TYR A 267 -32.88 5.65 3.02
N ARG A 268 -32.79 4.32 3.02
CA ARG A 268 -33.85 3.45 2.55
C ARG A 268 -33.96 2.20 3.40
N ARG A 269 -35.17 1.91 3.84
CA ARG A 269 -35.56 0.65 4.49
C ARG A 269 -36.26 -0.26 3.48
N GLY A 270 -36.01 -1.56 3.57
CA GLY A 270 -36.56 -2.60 2.71
C GLY A 270 -35.50 -3.53 2.14
N GLU A 271 -35.95 -4.63 1.55
CA GLU A 271 -35.09 -5.67 0.95
C GLU A 271 -34.26 -5.14 -0.23
N ASP A 272 -34.72 -4.08 -0.90
CA ASP A 272 -34.03 -3.47 -2.04
C ASP A 272 -33.05 -2.35 -1.64
N CYS A 273 -32.77 -2.18 -0.34
CA CYS A 273 -31.91 -1.11 0.19
C CYS A 273 -30.53 -1.08 -0.48
N VAL A 274 -29.85 -2.23 -0.61
CA VAL A 274 -28.52 -2.30 -1.24
C VAL A 274 -28.60 -1.94 -2.73
N SER A 275 -29.59 -2.45 -3.46
CA SER A 275 -29.78 -2.14 -4.88
C SER A 275 -30.03 -0.65 -5.10
N TRP A 276 -30.84 -0.05 -4.24
CA TRP A 276 -31.10 1.37 -4.24
C TRP A 276 -29.84 2.18 -3.98
N PHE A 277 -29.07 1.83 -2.95
CA PHE A 277 -27.82 2.51 -2.61
C PHE A 277 -26.82 2.47 -3.77
N VAL A 278 -26.65 1.32 -4.41
CA VAL A 278 -25.78 1.17 -5.57
C VAL A 278 -26.24 2.03 -6.75
N ASN A 279 -27.55 2.12 -6.99
CA ASN A 279 -28.10 3.02 -7.99
C ASN A 279 -27.89 4.50 -7.63
N GLU A 280 -28.08 4.90 -6.37
CA GLU A 280 -27.81 6.27 -5.91
C GLU A 280 -26.35 6.66 -6.14
N LEU A 281 -25.39 5.76 -5.84
CA LEU A 281 -23.98 5.99 -6.11
C LEU A 281 -23.67 6.12 -7.61
N ARG A 282 -24.34 5.34 -8.46
CA ARG A 282 -24.24 5.45 -9.93
C ARG A 282 -24.75 6.80 -10.42
N VAL A 283 -25.91 7.25 -9.92
CA VAL A 283 -26.50 8.56 -10.24
C VAL A 283 -25.58 9.69 -9.76
N LEU A 284 -25.07 9.59 -8.54
CA LEU A 284 -24.11 10.54 -7.97
C LEU A 284 -22.85 10.65 -8.84
N ALA A 285 -22.29 9.53 -9.28
CA ALA A 285 -21.12 9.53 -10.16
C ALA A 285 -21.38 10.29 -11.48
N ARG A 286 -22.57 10.13 -12.09
CA ARG A 286 -22.97 10.91 -13.27
C ARG A 286 -23.11 12.40 -12.97
N HIS A 287 -23.71 12.75 -11.84
CA HIS A 287 -23.85 14.15 -11.42
C HIS A 287 -22.47 14.81 -11.22
N VAL A 288 -21.58 14.14 -10.48
CA VAL A 288 -20.22 14.62 -10.21
C VAL A 288 -19.42 14.76 -11.49
N LYS A 289 -19.57 13.82 -12.43
CA LYS A 289 -18.96 13.93 -13.76
C LYS A 289 -19.38 15.21 -14.47
N ASN A 290 -20.68 15.50 -14.52
CA ASN A 290 -21.20 16.70 -15.16
C ASN A 290 -20.66 17.98 -14.51
N LYS A 291 -20.59 18.01 -13.17
CA LYS A 291 -19.99 19.15 -12.44
C LYS A 291 -18.52 19.35 -12.78
N PHE A 292 -17.72 18.28 -12.84
CA PHE A 292 -16.30 18.38 -13.20
C PHE A 292 -16.04 18.72 -14.67
N SER A 293 -16.97 18.40 -15.57
CA SER A 293 -16.87 18.77 -16.98
C SER A 293 -17.07 20.26 -17.24
N THR A 294 -17.76 20.96 -16.34
CA THR A 294 -17.91 22.42 -16.39
C THR A 294 -16.68 23.09 -15.77
N ASN A 295 -15.82 23.67 -16.62
CA ASN A 295 -14.67 24.43 -16.12
C ASN A 295 -15.11 25.84 -15.74
N VAL A 296 -15.22 26.12 -14.43
CA VAL A 296 -15.58 27.45 -13.93
C VAL A 296 -14.35 28.34 -14.01
N ALA A 297 -14.47 29.46 -14.73
CA ALA A 297 -13.40 30.45 -14.83
C ALA A 297 -13.09 31.04 -13.46
N MET A 298 -11.82 31.42 -13.25
CA MET A 298 -11.40 32.09 -12.04
C MET A 298 -12.20 33.38 -11.82
N VAL A 299 -12.72 33.55 -10.62
CA VAL A 299 -13.35 34.80 -10.19
C VAL A 299 -12.28 35.89 -10.15
N GLU A 300 -12.67 37.14 -10.38
CA GLU A 300 -11.74 38.26 -10.24
C GLU A 300 -11.18 38.31 -8.81
N LEU A 301 -9.86 38.42 -8.69
CA LEU A 301 -9.19 38.46 -7.39
C LEU A 301 -9.57 39.74 -6.64
N THR A 302 -9.72 39.63 -5.34
CA THR A 302 -9.81 40.80 -4.46
C THR A 302 -8.47 41.55 -4.41
N GLU A 303 -8.47 42.81 -3.95
CA GLU A 303 -7.21 43.57 -3.80
C GLU A 303 -6.24 42.93 -2.80
N ASP A 304 -6.78 42.27 -1.76
CA ASP A 304 -5.98 41.51 -0.79
C ASP A 304 -5.35 40.28 -1.46
N GLU A 305 -6.11 39.51 -2.26
CA GLU A 305 -5.60 38.34 -2.99
C GLU A 305 -4.57 38.74 -4.06
N LYS A 306 -4.77 39.87 -4.74
CA LYS A 306 -3.78 40.44 -5.68
C LYS A 306 -2.49 40.77 -4.94
N SER A 307 -2.59 41.40 -3.77
CA SER A 307 -1.44 41.76 -2.93
C SER A 307 -0.71 40.52 -2.41
N GLU A 308 -1.44 39.52 -1.92
CA GLU A 308 -0.91 38.23 -1.51
C GLU A 308 -0.15 37.56 -2.66
N PHE A 309 -0.76 37.50 -3.85
CA PHE A 309 -0.14 36.91 -5.03
C PHE A 309 1.16 37.61 -5.40
N LEU A 310 1.23 38.94 -5.35
CA LEU A 310 2.40 39.74 -5.72
C LEU A 310 3.55 39.65 -4.69
N LEU A 311 3.22 39.60 -3.40
CA LEU A 311 4.20 39.54 -2.31
C LEU A 311 4.63 38.12 -1.96
N ALA A 312 3.94 37.10 -2.47
CA ALA A 312 4.24 35.71 -2.16
C ALA A 312 5.69 35.30 -2.48
N THR A 313 6.36 34.78 -1.45
CA THR A 313 7.72 34.26 -1.54
C THR A 313 7.74 32.74 -1.77
N HIS A 314 6.66 32.03 -1.42
CA HIS A 314 6.56 30.58 -1.45
C HIS A 314 5.30 30.11 -2.18
N CYS A 315 5.41 28.96 -2.85
CA CYS A 315 4.27 28.29 -3.50
C CYS A 315 3.37 27.62 -2.46
N HIS A 316 2.06 27.87 -2.48
CA HIS A 316 1.13 27.28 -1.51
C HIS A 316 0.99 25.73 -1.65
N VAL A 317 1.22 25.18 -2.86
CA VAL A 317 1.12 23.73 -3.12
C VAL A 317 2.31 22.96 -2.54
N CYS A 318 3.53 23.36 -2.92
CA CYS A 318 4.75 22.63 -2.58
C CYS A 318 5.58 23.26 -1.46
N GLU A 319 5.18 24.44 -0.98
CA GLU A 319 5.81 25.21 0.11
C GLU A 319 7.26 25.64 -0.19
N LYS A 320 7.71 25.52 -1.44
CA LYS A 320 9.07 25.92 -1.87
C LYS A 320 9.08 27.37 -2.36
N PRO A 321 10.22 28.08 -2.20
CA PRO A 321 10.33 29.47 -2.62
C PRO A 321 10.20 29.64 -4.14
N PHE A 322 9.74 30.80 -4.57
CA PHE A 322 9.80 31.22 -5.97
C PHE A 322 11.21 31.66 -6.32
N ARG A 323 11.82 31.00 -7.31
CA ARG A 323 13.09 31.45 -7.90
C ARG A 323 12.80 32.51 -8.98
N PRO A 324 13.76 33.38 -9.33
CA PRO A 324 13.56 34.38 -10.38
C PRO A 324 13.12 33.79 -11.73
N GLU A 325 13.54 32.56 -12.01
CA GLU A 325 13.20 31.80 -13.23
C GLU A 325 11.81 31.15 -13.19
N ASN A 326 11.16 31.09 -12.03
CA ASN A 326 9.89 30.40 -11.88
C ASN A 326 8.72 31.35 -12.16
N ASN A 327 7.94 31.04 -13.20
CA ASN A 327 6.66 31.72 -13.42
C ASN A 327 5.68 31.40 -12.29
N ARG A 328 5.26 32.47 -11.60
CA ARG A 328 4.20 32.45 -10.58
C ARG A 328 2.86 32.49 -11.28
N VAL A 329 1.98 31.55 -10.94
CA VAL A 329 0.63 31.44 -11.51
C VAL A 329 -0.41 31.44 -10.42
N ARG A 330 -1.62 31.87 -10.77
CA ARG A 330 -2.78 31.94 -9.88
C ARG A 330 -3.53 30.61 -9.92
N ASP A 331 -3.35 29.80 -8.89
CA ASP A 331 -4.12 28.56 -8.75
C ASP A 331 -5.53 28.89 -8.26
N HIS A 332 -6.52 28.21 -8.80
CA HIS A 332 -7.91 28.40 -8.45
C HIS A 332 -8.69 27.10 -8.53
N CYS A 333 -9.80 27.05 -7.81
CA CYS A 333 -10.70 25.91 -7.84
C CYS A 333 -11.52 25.91 -9.13
N HIS A 334 -11.39 24.90 -9.98
CA HIS A 334 -12.18 24.79 -11.22
C HIS A 334 -13.68 24.49 -11.00
N LEU A 335 -14.10 24.23 -9.76
CA LEU A 335 -15.51 24.03 -9.39
C LEU A 335 -16.19 25.30 -8.91
N THR A 336 -15.46 26.19 -8.22
CA THR A 336 -16.02 27.41 -7.61
C THR A 336 -15.47 28.70 -8.21
N GLY A 337 -14.41 28.62 -9.02
CA GLY A 337 -13.65 29.76 -9.53
C GLY A 337 -12.81 30.49 -8.47
N ARG A 338 -12.90 30.12 -7.19
CA ARG A 338 -12.20 30.82 -6.10
C ARG A 338 -10.69 30.61 -6.17
N TYR A 339 -9.94 31.70 -5.97
CA TYR A 339 -8.50 31.68 -5.85
C TYR A 339 -8.06 30.84 -4.65
N ARG A 340 -7.01 30.03 -4.84
CA ARG A 340 -6.45 29.15 -3.80
C ARG A 340 -5.11 29.65 -3.30
N GLY A 341 -4.33 30.27 -4.18
CA GLY A 341 -3.03 30.80 -3.83
C GLY A 341 -2.03 30.85 -4.98
N PRO A 342 -0.85 31.42 -4.69
CA PRO A 342 0.24 31.51 -5.65
C PRO A 342 0.90 30.13 -5.80
N ALA A 343 1.09 29.67 -7.03
CA ALA A 343 1.71 28.39 -7.31
C ALA A 343 2.83 28.50 -8.35
N HIS A 344 3.77 27.54 -8.35
CA HIS A 344 4.63 27.35 -9.51
C HIS A 344 3.79 26.85 -10.67
N SER A 345 4.09 27.28 -11.89
CA SER A 345 3.41 26.80 -13.10
C SER A 345 3.32 25.26 -13.16
N ARG A 346 4.41 24.55 -12.84
CA ARG A 346 4.41 23.08 -12.80
C ARG A 346 3.54 22.49 -11.69
N CYS A 347 3.52 23.11 -10.52
CA CYS A 347 2.69 22.65 -9.39
C CYS A 347 1.21 22.79 -9.74
N ASN A 348 0.80 23.97 -10.24
CA ASN A 348 -0.55 24.24 -10.72
C ASN A 348 -1.00 23.25 -11.81
N LEU A 349 -0.13 22.97 -12.79
CA LEU A 349 -0.45 22.00 -13.86
C LEU A 349 -0.67 20.57 -13.35
N ASN A 350 -0.08 20.21 -12.20
CA ASN A 350 -0.20 18.87 -11.60
C ASN A 350 -1.27 18.81 -10.50
N TYR A 351 -1.65 19.95 -9.92
CA TYR A 351 -2.68 20.06 -8.89
C TYR A 351 -4.06 20.03 -9.57
N ARG A 352 -4.54 18.82 -9.87
CA ARG A 352 -5.75 18.59 -10.67
C ARG A 352 -6.78 17.80 -9.90
N ASN A 353 -8.03 18.22 -10.07
CA ASN A 353 -9.20 17.49 -9.60
C ASN A 353 -9.11 16.00 -9.96
N VAL A 354 -9.21 15.17 -8.93
CA VAL A 354 -9.27 13.72 -9.05
C VAL A 354 -10.73 13.30 -9.16
N TYR A 355 -11.06 12.49 -10.18
CA TYR A 355 -12.41 11.97 -10.43
C TYR A 355 -12.71 10.76 -9.54
N VAL A 356 -12.55 10.92 -8.22
CA VAL A 356 -12.77 9.87 -7.22
C VAL A 356 -13.76 10.36 -6.18
N ILE A 357 -14.78 9.55 -5.91
CA ILE A 357 -15.72 9.74 -4.81
C ILE A 357 -15.41 8.66 -3.76
N PRO A 358 -14.82 9.01 -2.62
CA PRO A 358 -14.64 8.07 -1.53
C PRO A 358 -15.99 7.78 -0.86
N VAL A 359 -16.24 6.50 -0.63
CA VAL A 359 -17.40 5.98 0.10
C VAL A 359 -16.85 5.29 1.35
N PHE A 360 -17.13 5.88 2.49
CA PHE A 360 -16.62 5.46 3.78
C PHE A 360 -17.66 4.64 4.51
N PHE A 361 -17.23 3.48 5.00
CA PHE A 361 -17.94 2.64 5.96
C PHE A 361 -16.99 2.39 7.13
N HIS A 362 -17.54 2.24 8.33
CA HIS A 362 -16.74 1.91 9.50
C HIS A 362 -16.69 0.39 9.67
N ASN A 363 -15.50 -0.20 9.63
CA ASN A 363 -15.32 -1.66 9.58
C ASN A 363 -15.83 -2.30 8.28
N LEU A 364 -15.75 -1.56 7.17
CA LEU A 364 -16.16 -2.00 5.83
C LEU A 364 -15.68 -3.42 5.50
N SER A 365 -14.38 -3.66 5.72
CA SER A 365 -13.68 -4.87 5.28
C SER A 365 -14.14 -6.12 6.04
N GLY A 366 -14.71 -5.92 7.24
CA GLY A 366 -15.14 -7.01 8.13
C GLY A 366 -16.63 -7.30 8.05
N TYR A 367 -17.43 -6.43 7.43
CA TYR A 367 -18.89 -6.57 7.45
C TYR A 367 -19.55 -6.06 6.16
N ASP A 368 -19.71 -4.74 5.99
CA ASP A 368 -20.55 -4.15 4.94
C ASP A 368 -20.11 -4.47 3.51
N ALA A 369 -18.81 -4.65 3.29
CA ALA A 369 -18.27 -4.99 1.97
C ALA A 369 -18.92 -6.24 1.38
N HIS A 370 -19.24 -7.24 2.23
CA HIS A 370 -19.80 -8.51 1.79
C HIS A 370 -21.19 -8.39 1.17
N PHE A 371 -21.96 -7.37 1.56
CA PHE A 371 -23.29 -7.12 1.03
C PHE A 371 -23.28 -6.26 -0.24
N VAL A 372 -22.31 -5.35 -0.34
CA VAL A 372 -22.33 -4.30 -1.37
C VAL A 372 -21.45 -4.63 -2.57
N VAL A 373 -20.34 -5.36 -2.39
CA VAL A 373 -19.32 -5.55 -3.44
C VAL A 373 -19.86 -6.26 -4.68
N GLU A 374 -20.68 -7.30 -4.49
CA GLU A 374 -21.26 -8.07 -5.59
C GLU A 374 -22.20 -7.21 -6.44
N LYS A 375 -23.13 -6.51 -5.78
CA LYS A 375 -24.05 -5.57 -6.43
C LYS A 375 -23.29 -4.48 -7.20
N ILE A 376 -22.29 -3.86 -6.58
CA ILE A 376 -21.48 -2.83 -7.24
C ILE A 376 -20.70 -3.36 -8.43
N ALA A 377 -20.18 -4.59 -8.35
CA ALA A 377 -19.45 -5.20 -9.45
C ALA A 377 -20.36 -5.41 -10.66
N ASN A 378 -21.63 -5.80 -10.45
CA ASN A 378 -22.52 -6.30 -11.48
C ASN A 378 -23.58 -5.30 -12.00
N ASP A 379 -24.06 -4.37 -11.18
CA ASP A 379 -25.24 -3.53 -11.52
C ASP A 379 -24.96 -2.44 -12.57
N PHE A 380 -23.70 -2.10 -12.84
CA PHE A 380 -23.34 -1.18 -13.92
C PHE A 380 -21.93 -1.44 -14.47
N GLU A 381 -21.69 -1.05 -15.73
CA GLU A 381 -20.44 -1.32 -16.42
C GLU A 381 -19.23 -0.59 -15.81
N GLY A 382 -18.11 -1.31 -15.76
CA GLY A 382 -16.78 -0.77 -15.45
C GLY A 382 -15.96 -1.69 -14.54
N GLY A 383 -14.64 -1.55 -14.61
CA GLY A 383 -13.70 -2.39 -13.87
C GLY A 383 -13.74 -2.16 -12.37
N VAL A 384 -13.48 -3.21 -11.60
CA VAL A 384 -13.29 -3.18 -10.16
C VAL A 384 -11.80 -3.37 -9.86
N ASP A 385 -11.20 -2.38 -9.22
CA ASP A 385 -9.82 -2.45 -8.73
C ASP A 385 -9.85 -2.83 -7.25
N LEU A 386 -9.13 -3.89 -6.86
CA LEU A 386 -9.08 -4.39 -5.48
C LEU A 386 -7.68 -4.18 -4.88
N LEU A 387 -7.63 -3.76 -3.62
CA LEU A 387 -6.44 -3.84 -2.77
C LEU A 387 -6.65 -4.94 -1.72
N PRO A 388 -6.43 -6.22 -2.07
CA PRO A 388 -6.72 -7.34 -1.17
C PRO A 388 -5.68 -7.44 -0.05
N LEU A 389 -6.14 -7.81 1.15
CA LEU A 389 -5.29 -8.28 2.24
C LEU A 389 -5.27 -9.82 2.27
N THR A 390 -6.46 -10.42 2.13
CA THR A 390 -6.65 -11.87 1.98
C THR A 390 -7.64 -12.15 0.85
N LYS A 391 -8.04 -13.42 0.66
CA LYS A 391 -9.11 -13.77 -0.30
C LYS A 391 -10.49 -13.25 0.13
N GLU A 392 -10.68 -12.98 1.41
CA GLU A 392 -11.98 -12.62 1.99
C GLU A 392 -12.02 -11.17 2.52
N SER A 393 -10.85 -10.54 2.70
CA SER A 393 -10.73 -9.17 3.22
C SER A 393 -9.95 -8.25 2.30
N TYR A 394 -10.48 -7.04 2.10
CA TYR A 394 -9.95 -6.02 1.19
C TYR A 394 -9.67 -4.73 1.97
N ILE A 395 -8.53 -4.09 1.73
CA ILE A 395 -8.21 -2.79 2.34
C ILE A 395 -9.10 -1.69 1.75
N SER A 396 -9.32 -1.76 0.45
CA SER A 396 -10.16 -0.85 -0.31
C SER A 396 -10.50 -1.51 -1.64
N PHE A 397 -11.67 -1.20 -2.17
CA PHE A 397 -12.03 -1.54 -3.54
C PHE A 397 -12.54 -0.30 -4.25
N SER A 398 -12.26 -0.19 -5.55
CA SER A 398 -12.72 0.93 -6.37
C SER A 398 -13.51 0.41 -7.56
N LYS A 399 -14.69 0.97 -7.78
CA LYS A 399 -15.50 0.69 -8.97
C LYS A 399 -15.38 1.86 -9.94
N THR A 400 -15.01 1.56 -11.17
CA THR A 400 -15.05 2.53 -12.27
C THR A 400 -16.47 2.60 -12.83
N VAL A 401 -17.01 3.80 -13.04
CA VAL A 401 -18.34 4.00 -13.62
C VAL A 401 -18.18 4.32 -15.11
N LYS A 402 -18.22 3.30 -15.98
CA LYS A 402 -17.87 3.45 -17.40
C LYS A 402 -18.79 4.40 -18.17
N GLU A 403 -20.05 4.53 -17.76
CA GLU A 403 -21.01 5.51 -18.30
C GLU A 403 -20.54 6.96 -18.23
N THR A 404 -19.61 7.27 -17.31
CA THR A 404 -19.05 8.62 -17.17
C THR A 404 -17.91 8.90 -18.17
N GLN A 405 -17.62 7.95 -19.07
CA GLN A 405 -16.62 8.11 -20.12
C GLN A 405 -17.04 9.20 -21.11
N THR A 406 -16.09 10.04 -21.49
CA THR A 406 -16.27 11.03 -22.56
C THR A 406 -15.55 10.56 -23.81
N ASP A 407 -16.22 10.66 -24.96
CA ASP A 407 -15.67 10.23 -26.24
C ASP A 407 -14.35 10.96 -26.54
N GLY A 408 -13.30 10.21 -26.88
CA GLY A 408 -11.99 10.76 -27.25
C GLY A 408 -10.99 11.10 -26.12
N LYS A 409 -11.33 11.02 -24.82
CA LYS A 409 -10.36 11.16 -23.71
C LYS A 409 -10.34 9.91 -22.84
N ARG A 410 -9.30 9.07 -22.98
CA ARG A 410 -9.22 7.70 -22.44
C ARG A 410 -9.27 7.56 -20.91
N ASP A 411 -9.10 8.63 -20.12
CA ASP A 411 -8.82 8.50 -18.67
C ASP A 411 -9.74 9.29 -17.71
N LEU A 412 -10.87 9.83 -18.18
CA LEU A 412 -11.74 10.68 -17.35
C LEU A 412 -13.03 9.95 -16.92
N TYR A 413 -12.91 8.80 -16.28
CA TYR A 413 -14.04 8.14 -15.61
C TYR A 413 -14.10 8.54 -14.13
N VAL A 414 -15.30 8.57 -13.56
CA VAL A 414 -15.47 8.66 -12.11
C VAL A 414 -15.23 7.28 -11.50
N LYS A 415 -14.41 7.23 -10.45
CA LYS A 415 -14.21 6.05 -9.62
C LYS A 415 -14.89 6.24 -8.27
N LEU A 416 -15.73 5.28 -7.88
CA LEU A 416 -16.21 5.14 -6.51
C LEU A 416 -15.15 4.36 -5.75
N ARG A 417 -14.61 4.89 -4.66
CA ARG A 417 -13.58 4.22 -3.85
C ARG A 417 -14.12 3.92 -2.47
N PHE A 418 -14.31 2.65 -2.17
CA PHE A 418 -14.77 2.18 -0.86
C PHE A 418 -13.59 2.08 0.08
N VAL A 419 -13.72 2.72 1.25
CA VAL A 419 -12.64 2.87 2.22
C VAL A 419 -13.16 2.50 3.60
N ASP A 420 -12.38 1.69 4.30
CA ASP A 420 -12.64 1.30 5.68
C ASP A 420 -12.10 2.37 6.64
N LEU A 421 -13.00 3.11 7.29
CA LEU A 421 -12.64 4.13 8.28
C LEU A 421 -11.96 3.55 9.52
N TYR A 422 -12.25 2.31 9.89
CA TYR A 422 -11.68 1.68 11.10
C TYR A 422 -10.15 1.53 10.99
N LYS A 423 -9.62 1.46 9.76
CA LYS A 423 -8.16 1.43 9.52
C LYS A 423 -7.46 2.76 9.85
N PHE A 424 -8.21 3.85 9.92
CA PHE A 424 -7.70 5.18 10.28
C PHE A 424 -8.09 5.57 11.71
N LEU A 425 -9.27 5.13 12.16
CA LEU A 425 -9.84 5.39 13.47
C LEU A 425 -10.19 4.06 14.12
N ALA A 426 -9.20 3.42 14.75
CA ALA A 426 -9.29 2.07 15.30
C ALA A 426 -10.01 2.02 16.67
N ALA A 427 -11.21 2.59 16.73
CA ALA A 427 -12.10 2.59 17.88
C ALA A 427 -13.55 2.51 17.40
N SER A 428 -14.46 2.06 18.26
CA SER A 428 -15.89 2.00 17.92
C SER A 428 -16.46 3.40 17.60
N ILE A 429 -17.50 3.48 16.77
CA ILE A 429 -18.20 4.75 16.51
C ILE A 429 -18.70 5.39 17.80
N GLU A 430 -19.18 4.59 18.76
CA GLU A 430 -19.61 5.07 20.08
C GLU A 430 -18.47 5.78 20.82
N THR A 431 -17.30 5.16 20.88
CA THR A 431 -16.11 5.76 21.48
C THR A 431 -15.71 7.04 20.75
N LEU A 432 -15.71 7.03 19.42
CA LEU A 432 -15.36 8.21 18.60
C LEU A 432 -16.36 9.36 18.78
N ALA A 433 -17.65 9.05 18.88
CA ALA A 433 -18.71 10.03 19.12
C ALA A 433 -18.57 10.65 20.52
N SER A 434 -18.18 9.87 21.53
CA SER A 434 -17.99 10.36 22.91
C SER A 434 -16.89 11.43 23.04
N TYR A 435 -15.94 11.48 22.10
CA TYR A 435 -14.89 12.51 22.06
C TYR A 435 -15.35 13.83 21.45
N LEU A 436 -16.52 13.85 20.80
CA LEU A 436 -17.06 15.06 20.19
C LEU A 436 -17.96 15.80 21.17
N ASN A 437 -17.66 17.08 21.37
CA ASN A 437 -18.59 17.97 22.06
C ASN A 437 -19.86 18.15 21.21
N ARG A 438 -20.99 18.40 21.88
CA ARG A 438 -22.30 18.58 21.24
C ARG A 438 -22.31 19.68 20.16
N ASP A 439 -21.53 20.75 20.33
CA ASP A 439 -21.39 21.83 19.34
C ASP A 439 -20.70 21.40 18.02
N LYS A 440 -20.08 20.21 18.02
CA LYS A 440 -19.44 19.61 16.85
C LYS A 440 -20.37 18.70 16.05
N LEU A 441 -21.50 18.27 16.61
CA LEU A 441 -22.53 17.46 15.93
C LEU A 441 -23.41 18.30 15.00
N ARG A 442 -22.78 19.20 14.21
CA ARG A 442 -23.45 20.20 13.38
C ARG A 442 -24.30 19.58 12.29
N ILE A 443 -23.81 18.50 11.68
CA ILE A 443 -24.52 17.77 10.63
C ILE A 443 -25.78 17.14 11.22
N THR A 444 -25.65 16.37 12.30
CA THR A 444 -26.79 15.76 13.00
C THR A 444 -27.79 16.83 13.44
N ARG A 445 -27.32 17.94 14.01
CA ARG A 445 -28.21 19.04 14.44
C ARG A 445 -28.93 19.72 13.26
N SER A 446 -28.31 19.80 12.10
CA SER A 446 -28.92 20.38 10.89
C SER A 446 -30.01 19.48 10.32
N GLU A 447 -29.79 18.16 10.30
CA GLU A 447 -30.78 17.19 9.80
C GLU A 447 -32.00 17.07 10.73
N TYR A 448 -31.78 17.26 12.04
CA TYR A 448 -32.82 17.20 13.07
C TYR A 448 -33.05 18.58 13.72
N ALA A 449 -33.11 19.63 12.91
CA ALA A 449 -33.22 21.01 13.39
C ALA A 449 -34.52 21.27 14.17
N ASP A 450 -35.59 20.53 13.83
CA ASP A 450 -36.91 20.65 14.45
C ASP A 450 -37.00 19.96 15.82
N LEU A 451 -36.03 19.12 16.19
CA LEU A 451 -36.03 18.47 17.49
C LEU A 451 -35.70 19.44 18.62
N SER A 452 -36.40 19.25 19.74
CA SER A 452 -36.06 19.91 21.00
C SER A 452 -34.63 19.57 21.43
N ALA A 453 -34.06 20.35 22.34
CA ALA A 453 -32.72 20.06 22.86
C ALA A 453 -32.68 18.71 23.61
N GLU A 454 -33.79 18.33 24.25
CA GLU A 454 -33.93 17.10 25.02
C GLU A 454 -34.03 15.88 24.09
N ASP A 455 -34.85 15.95 23.04
CA ASP A 455 -34.97 14.86 22.06
C ASP A 455 -33.70 14.71 21.24
N PHE A 456 -33.03 15.83 20.92
CA PHE A 456 -31.76 15.79 20.24
C PHE A 456 -30.68 15.09 21.07
N ASP A 457 -30.72 15.24 22.40
CA ASP A 457 -29.73 14.60 23.28
C ASP A 457 -29.78 13.07 23.17
N LEU A 458 -30.96 12.50 22.88
CA LEU A 458 -31.14 11.07 22.66
C LEU A 458 -30.35 10.56 21.45
N LEU A 459 -30.09 11.43 20.45
CA LEU A 459 -29.36 11.12 19.22
C LEU A 459 -27.83 11.31 19.33
N THR A 460 -27.33 11.80 20.47
CA THR A 460 -25.89 12.12 20.63
C THR A 460 -25.02 10.91 21.00
N ARG A 461 -25.65 9.77 21.31
CA ARG A 461 -24.97 8.51 21.61
C ARG A 461 -25.48 7.40 20.68
N LYS A 462 -24.78 6.27 20.70
CA LYS A 462 -25.23 5.05 20.01
C LYS A 462 -26.59 4.62 20.56
N GLY A 463 -27.53 4.33 19.66
CA GLY A 463 -28.85 3.80 20.01
C GLY A 463 -28.76 2.36 20.51
N VAL A 464 -29.72 1.98 21.37
CA VAL A 464 -29.81 0.65 21.95
C VAL A 464 -30.80 -0.15 21.09
N PHE A 465 -30.31 -1.16 20.38
CA PHE A 465 -31.10 -1.91 19.39
C PHE A 465 -31.08 -3.42 19.68
N PRO A 466 -32.24 -4.11 19.69
CA PRO A 466 -32.32 -5.53 20.02
C PRO A 466 -32.00 -6.40 18.81
N TYR A 467 -30.72 -6.47 18.43
CA TYR A 467 -30.29 -7.12 17.18
C TYR A 467 -30.76 -8.58 17.03
N GLU A 468 -30.69 -9.39 18.09
CA GLU A 468 -31.11 -10.80 18.03
C GLU A 468 -32.62 -11.02 18.07
N TYR A 469 -33.36 -10.05 18.60
CA TYR A 469 -34.81 -10.05 18.48
C TYR A 469 -35.19 -9.88 17.01
N VAL A 470 -34.51 -9.00 16.26
CA VAL A 470 -34.84 -8.65 14.87
C VAL A 470 -34.29 -9.70 13.89
N ASP A 471 -34.86 -10.89 13.91
CA ASP A 471 -34.54 -12.03 13.03
C ASP A 471 -35.38 -12.09 11.74
N GLY A 472 -36.35 -11.18 11.59
CA GLY A 472 -37.27 -11.15 10.46
C GLY A 472 -37.88 -9.76 10.24
N ALA A 473 -38.30 -9.49 8.99
CA ALA A 473 -38.81 -8.18 8.59
C ALA A 473 -40.12 -7.78 9.26
N ASP A 474 -40.92 -8.74 9.73
CA ASP A 474 -42.19 -8.47 10.39
C ASP A 474 -42.00 -7.77 11.74
N LYS A 475 -40.92 -8.08 12.45
CA LYS A 475 -40.57 -7.45 13.74
C LYS A 475 -40.19 -5.97 13.60
N LEU A 476 -39.80 -5.53 12.40
CA LEU A 476 -39.57 -4.10 12.12
C LEU A 476 -40.87 -3.28 12.08
N ARG A 477 -42.04 -3.95 12.10
CA ARG A 477 -43.37 -3.32 12.11
C ARG A 477 -43.97 -3.24 13.51
N ASP A 478 -43.29 -3.80 14.52
CA ASP A 478 -43.71 -3.72 15.91
C ASP A 478 -43.77 -2.25 16.33
N THR A 479 -44.88 -1.85 16.98
CA THR A 479 -45.12 -0.46 17.39
C THR A 479 -44.63 -0.16 18.80
N GLU A 480 -44.20 -1.19 19.52
CA GLU A 480 -43.70 -1.12 20.89
C GLU A 480 -42.36 -1.85 20.99
N LEU A 481 -41.51 -1.41 21.90
CA LEU A 481 -40.25 -2.09 22.16
C LEU A 481 -40.49 -3.45 22.80
N PRO A 482 -39.71 -4.49 22.42
CA PRO A 482 -39.78 -5.78 23.08
C PRO A 482 -39.27 -5.65 24.52
N PRO A 483 -39.63 -6.59 25.41
CA PRO A 483 -39.16 -6.58 26.79
C PRO A 483 -37.63 -6.59 26.86
N ARG A 484 -37.06 -6.04 27.93
CA ARG A 484 -35.60 -5.89 28.12
C ARG A 484 -34.85 -7.20 27.86
N GLU A 485 -35.41 -8.34 28.25
CA GLU A 485 -34.83 -9.67 28.06
C GLU A 485 -34.58 -10.02 26.57
N ALA A 486 -35.35 -9.43 25.66
CA ALA A 486 -35.18 -9.60 24.22
C ALA A 486 -34.00 -8.80 23.63
N PHE A 487 -33.38 -7.91 24.42
CA PHE A 487 -32.14 -7.21 24.07
C PHE A 487 -30.88 -8.03 24.37
N TYR A 488 -31.03 -9.30 24.76
CA TYR A 488 -29.91 -10.21 24.94
C TYR A 488 -29.05 -10.32 23.68
N SER A 489 -27.73 -10.30 23.87
CA SER A 489 -26.71 -10.42 22.83
C SER A 489 -25.77 -11.58 23.15
N SER A 490 -25.77 -12.62 22.32
CA SER A 490 -24.85 -13.76 22.41
C SER A 490 -23.38 -13.39 22.17
N LEU A 491 -23.11 -12.23 21.56
CA LEU A 491 -21.76 -11.71 21.37
C LEU A 491 -21.13 -11.23 22.69
N THR A 492 -21.96 -10.71 23.60
CA THR A 492 -21.52 -10.18 24.90
C THR A 492 -21.97 -11.05 26.07
N ASP A 493 -22.85 -12.02 25.83
CA ASP A 493 -23.53 -12.84 26.83
C ASP A 493 -24.26 -12.01 27.90
N GLU A 494 -24.82 -10.88 27.45
CA GLU A 494 -25.42 -9.86 28.32
C GLU A 494 -26.72 -9.32 27.70
N THR A 495 -27.64 -8.91 28.57
CA THR A 495 -28.85 -8.16 28.22
C THR A 495 -28.60 -6.66 28.41
N ALA A 496 -29.33 -5.80 27.70
CA ALA A 496 -29.25 -4.35 27.88
C ALA A 496 -29.40 -3.94 29.37
N SER A 497 -28.58 -2.98 29.80
CA SER A 497 -28.66 -2.41 31.14
C SER A 497 -29.99 -1.69 31.37
N GLU A 498 -30.37 -1.46 32.63
CA GLU A 498 -31.59 -0.69 32.98
C GLU A 498 -31.57 0.69 32.35
N SER A 499 -30.46 1.41 32.48
CA SER A 499 -30.29 2.74 31.89
C SER A 499 -30.36 2.74 30.36
N ASP A 500 -29.87 1.69 29.71
CA ASP A 500 -29.93 1.59 28.24
C ASP A 500 -31.33 1.29 27.74
N TYR A 501 -32.07 0.43 28.46
CA TYR A 501 -33.46 0.12 28.12
C TYR A 501 -34.39 1.31 28.40
N GLU A 502 -34.18 2.02 29.51
CA GLU A 502 -34.87 3.28 29.80
C GLU A 502 -34.60 4.32 28.71
N HIS A 503 -33.33 4.46 28.27
CA HIS A 503 -32.96 5.34 27.17
C HIS A 503 -33.66 4.95 25.87
N ALA A 504 -33.74 3.66 25.55
CA ALA A 504 -34.43 3.18 24.35
C ALA A 504 -35.93 3.50 24.35
N THR A 505 -36.55 3.53 25.53
CA THR A 505 -38.00 3.74 25.71
C THR A 505 -38.41 5.21 25.58
N ARG A 506 -37.45 6.14 25.63
CA ARG A 506 -37.67 7.58 25.44
C ARG A 506 -37.61 7.95 23.98
#